data_AF-A0A1G9I7V5-F1
#
_entry.id   AF-A0A1G9I7V5-F1
#
_cell.length_a   1.000
_cell.length_b   1.000
_cell.length_c   1.000
_cell.angle_alpha   90.00
_cell.angle_beta   90.00
_cell.angle_gamma   90.00
#
_symmetry.space_group_name_H-M   'P 1'
#
loop_
_entity.id
_entity.type
_entity.pdbx_description
1 polymer ?
#
loop_
_entity_poly.entity_id
_entity_poly.type
_entity_poly.pdbx_seq_one_letter_code
_entity_poly.pdbx_strand_id
1 'polypeptide(L)' 'MISNKQLQILKAISEYIKANEISPTIREICKLVNLKSTATVSSHLVTLQKLGYIEKIQASPRAIRLTDDGKQTIAYQS' A
#
# COMPACT_ATOMS: atom_id res chain seq x y z
N MET A 1 -7.77 -13.66 1.48
CA MET A 1 -7.02 -13.50 2.74
C MET A 1 -5.78 -12.66 2.47
N ILE A 2 -5.54 -11.61 3.27
CA ILE A 2 -4.37 -10.74 3.16
C ILE A 2 -3.19 -11.37 3.91
N SER A 3 -1.99 -11.31 3.33
CA SER A 3 -0.75 -11.78 3.98
C SER A 3 -0.12 -10.71 4.86
N ASN A 4 0.74 -11.11 5.81
CA ASN A 4 1.48 -10.19 6.67
C ASN A 4 2.28 -9.13 5.88
N LYS A 5 2.89 -9.51 4.75
CA LYS A 5 3.62 -8.56 3.89
C LYS A 5 2.69 -7.54 3.23
N GLN A 6 1.53 -7.99 2.76
CA GLN A 6 0.54 -7.09 2.17
C GLN A 6 -0.03 -6.13 3.21
N LEU A 7 -0.27 -6.60 4.44
CA LEU A 7 -0.67 -5.75 5.55
C LEU A 7 0.42 -4.72 5.88
N GLN A 8 1.68 -5.11 5.95
CA GLN A 8 2.80 -4.19 6.17
C GLN A 8 2.86 -3.10 5.09
N ILE A 9 2.68 -3.46 3.82
CA ILE A 9 2.62 -2.50 2.71
C ILE A 9 1.43 -1.55 2.89
N LEU A 10 0.26 -2.08 3.22
CA LEU A 10 -0.96 -1.30 3.43
C LEU A 10 -0.80 -0.29 4.59
N LYS A 11 -0.23 -0.75 5.72
CA LYS A 11 0.10 0.08 6.89
C LYS A 11 1.11 1.18 6.51
N ALA A 12 2.21 0.80 5.85
CA ALA A 12 3.23 1.76 5.40
C ALA A 12 2.65 2.85 4.47
N ILE A 13 1.74 2.49 3.57
CA ILE A 13 1.04 3.48 2.72
C ILE A 13 0.19 4.42 3.57
N SER A 14 -0.61 3.88 4.49
CA SER A 14 -1.45 4.69 5.36
C SER A 14 -0.64 5.62 6.26
N GLU A 15 0.45 5.16 6.85
CA GLU A 15 1.33 5.95 7.70
C GLU A 15 2.02 7.06 6.90
N TYR A 16 2.51 6.74 5.70
CA TYR A 16 3.14 7.73 4.83
C TYR A 16 2.17 8.83 4.41
N ILE A 17 0.93 8.47 4.03
CA ILE A 17 -0.12 9.45 3.70
C ILE A 17 -0.45 10.32 4.91
N LYS A 18 -0.59 9.74 6.10
CA LYS A 18 -0.84 10.50 7.33
C LYS A 18 0.30 11.46 7.68
N ALA A 19 1.55 11.07 7.40
CA ALA A 19 2.72 11.87 7.74
C ALA A 19 3.05 12.97 6.72
N ASN A 20 2.79 12.73 5.42
CA ASN A 20 3.21 13.62 4.34
C ASN A 20 2.06 14.25 3.55
N GLU A 21 0.81 13.86 3.86
CA GLU A 21 -0.41 14.26 3.12
C GLU A 21 -0.40 13.89 1.62
N ILE A 22 0.54 13.02 1.21
CA ILE A 22 0.71 12.54 -0.17
C ILE A 22 0.89 11.03 -0.19
N SER A 23 0.51 10.38 -1.30
CA SER A 23 0.73 8.93 -1.44
C SER A 23 2.18 8.60 -1.79
N PRO A 24 2.73 7.51 -1.22
CA PRO A 24 4.10 7.10 -1.50
C PRO A 24 4.22 6.49 -2.91
N THR A 25 5.38 6.67 -3.50
CA THR A 25 5.79 5.95 -4.71
C THR A 25 6.19 4.51 -4.39
N ILE A 26 6.23 3.65 -5.41
CA ILE A 26 6.70 2.26 -5.28
C ILE A 26 8.11 2.19 -4.66
N ARG A 27 9.00 3.14 -4.98
CA ARG A 27 10.35 3.20 -4.42
C ARG A 27 10.35 3.55 -2.93
N GLU A 28 9.46 4.42 -2.48
CA GLU A 28 9.31 4.77 -1.07
C GLU A 28 8.71 3.59 -0.29
N ILE A 29 7.70 2.92 -0.86
CA ILE A 29 7.14 1.70 -0.27
C ILE A 29 8.24 0.64 -0.10
N CYS A 30 9.08 0.40 -1.13
CA CYS A 30 10.22 -0.52 -1.00
C CYS A 30 11.11 -0.18 0.19
N LYS A 31 11.40 1.10 0.43
CA LYS A 31 12.22 1.55 1.57
C LYS A 31 11.50 1.33 2.91
N LEU A 32 10.22 1.67 2.99
CA LEU A 32 9.41 1.56 4.21
C LEU A 32 9.26 0.11 4.67
N VAL A 33 9.08 -0.83 3.75
CA VAL A 33 8.92 -2.26 4.06
C VAL A 33 10.19 -3.09 3.86
N ASN A 34 11.34 -2.44 3.68
CA ASN A 34 12.65 -3.06 3.47
C ASN A 34 12.68 -4.14 2.36
N LEU A 35 12.01 -3.88 1.25
CA LEU A 35 11.99 -4.76 0.08
C LEU A 35 13.00 -4.29 -0.98
N LYS A 36 13.80 -5.23 -1.48
CA LYS A 36 14.87 -4.94 -2.46
C LYS A 36 14.36 -4.70 -3.88
N SER A 37 13.16 -5.16 -4.23
CA SER A 37 12.64 -5.13 -5.60
C SER A 37 11.29 -4.43 -5.72
N THR A 38 11.23 -3.46 -6.64
CA THR A 38 9.99 -2.78 -7.04
C THR A 38 8.98 -3.75 -7.68
N ALA A 39 9.44 -4.83 -8.31
CA ALA A 39 8.56 -5.85 -8.91
C ALA A 39 7.77 -6.60 -7.83
N THR A 40 8.41 -6.90 -6.69
CA THR A 40 7.75 -7.55 -5.54
C THR A 40 6.66 -6.65 -4.96
N VAL A 41 6.97 -5.37 -4.73
CA VAL A 41 5.98 -4.39 -4.26
C VAL A 41 4.84 -4.24 -5.27
N SER A 42 5.15 -4.14 -6.57
CA SER A 42 4.13 -4.02 -7.62
C SER A 42 3.15 -5.20 -7.60
N SER A 43 3.65 -6.43 -7.46
CA SER A 43 2.80 -7.63 -7.35
C SER A 43 1.88 -7.59 -6.12
N HIS A 44 2.42 -7.16 -4.97
CA HIS A 44 1.61 -6.98 -3.76
C HIS A 44 0.54 -5.89 -3.94
N LEU A 45 0.88 -4.75 -4.56
CA LEU A 45 -0.07 -3.67 -4.85
C LEU A 45 -1.19 -4.13 -5.79
N VAL A 46 -0.86 -4.87 -6.86
CA VAL A 46 -1.87 -5.46 -7.75
C VAL A 46 -2.82 -6.38 -6.98
N THR A 47 -2.29 -7.17 -6.05
CA THR A 47 -3.13 -8.06 -5.24
C THR A 47 -4.02 -7.26 -4.27
N LEU A 48 -3.47 -6.25 -3.59
CA LEU A 48 -4.23 -5.37 -2.71
C LEU A 48 -5.34 -4.62 -3.47
N GLN A 49 -5.07 -4.22 -4.70
CA GLN A 49 -6.05 -3.58 -5.57
C GLN A 49 -7.16 -4.55 -5.98
N LYS A 50 -6.81 -5.79 -6.37
CA LYS A 50 -7.80 -6.83 -6.68
C LYS A 50 -8.67 -7.20 -5.48
N LEU A 51 -8.12 -7.09 -4.28
CA LEU A 51 -8.84 -7.32 -3.02
C LEU A 51 -9.67 -6.11 -2.58
N GLY A 52 -9.62 -4.98 -3.30
CA GLY A 52 -10.40 -3.79 -2.97
C GLY A 52 -9.84 -2.94 -1.83
N TYR A 53 -8.60 -3.19 -1.36
CA TYR A 53 -8.00 -2.44 -0.26
C TYR A 53 -7.33 -1.12 -0.68
N ILE A 54 -6.91 -1.04 -1.95
CA ILE A 54 -6.32 0.16 -2.53
C ILE A 54 -6.83 0.39 -3.94
N GLU A 55 -6.81 1.64 -4.38
CA GLU A 55 -6.98 2.02 -5.77
C GLU A 55 -5.69 2.65 -6.27
N LYS A 56 -5.20 2.20 -7.43
CA LYS A 56 -4.03 2.76 -8.07
C LYS A 56 -4.40 3.33 -9.44
N ILE A 57 -4.10 4.60 -9.67
CA ILE A 57 -4.25 5.23 -10.98
C ILE A 57 -2.96 4.98 -11.78
N GLN A 58 -3.08 4.24 -12.88
CA GLN A 58 -1.92 3.81 -13.69
C GLN A 58 -1.08 4.98 -14.24
N ALA A 59 -1.69 6.16 -14.40
CA ALA A 59 -1.02 7.33 -14.96
C ALA A 59 -0.04 8.05 -14.01
N SER A 60 -0.03 7.74 -12.70
CA SER A 60 0.86 8.42 -11.76
C SER A 60 1.40 7.50 -10.66
N PRO A 61 2.72 7.50 -10.41
CA PRO A 61 3.32 6.73 -9.31
C PRO A 61 2.87 7.21 -7.92
N ARG A 62 2.27 8.41 -7.83
CA ARG A 62 1.73 9.03 -6.59
C ARG A 62 0.21 9.04 -6.55
N ALA A 63 -0.44 8.11 -7.24
CA ALA A 63 -1.88 8.00 -7.23
C ALA A 63 -2.33 6.65 -6.66
N ILE A 64 -1.84 6.34 -5.45
CA ILE A 64 -2.36 5.24 -4.63
C ILE A 64 -3.32 5.83 -3.60
N ARG A 65 -4.56 5.36 -3.59
CA ARG A 65 -5.61 5.74 -2.63
C ARG A 65 -5.96 4.54 -1.76
N LEU A 66 -6.10 4.75 -0.45
CA LEU A 66 -6.67 3.75 0.44
C LEU A 66 -8.20 3.77 0.33
N THR A 67 -8.80 2.60 0.16
CA THR A 67 -10.25 2.42 0.29
C THR A 67 -10.64 2.28 1.76
N ASP A 68 -11.94 2.32 2.04
CA ASP A 68 -12.44 2.16 3.41
C ASP A 68 -12.20 0.75 3.95
N ASP A 69 -12.31 -0.28 3.10
CA ASP A 69 -11.94 -1.67 3.42
C ASP A 69 -10.47 -1.78 3.82
N GLY A 70 -9.59 -1.06 3.11
CA GLY A 70 -8.16 -1.00 3.44
C GLY A 70 -7.92 -0.39 4.81
N LYS A 71 -8.59 0.73 5.12
CA LYS A 71 -8.49 1.40 6.44
C LYS A 71 -9.02 0.50 7.56
N GLN A 72 -10.17 -0.14 7.34
CA GLN A 72 -10.75 -1.08 8.29
C GLN A 72 -9.82 -2.26 8.55
N THR A 73 -9.24 -2.85 7.51
CA THR A 73 -8.31 -3.98 7.64
C THR A 73 -7.09 -3.63 8.50
N ILE A 74 -6.57 -2.40 8.39
CA ILE A 74 -5.50 -1.91 9.27
C ILE A 74 -5.98 -1.82 10.73
N ALA A 75 -7.18 -1.28 10.94
CA ALA A 75 -7.75 -1.05 12.27
C ALA A 75 -8.12 -2.35 13.01
N TYR A 76 -8.67 -3.35 12.31
CA TYR A 76 -9.06 -4.64 12.91
C TYR A 76 -7.88 -5.58 13.23
N GLN A 77 -6.68 -5.30 12.71
CA GLN A 77 -5.46 -6.08 12.98
C GLN A 77 -4.47 -5.35 13.90
N SER A 78 -4.97 -4.46 14.77
CA SER A 78 -4.18 -3.77 15.81
C SER A 78 -4.75 -4.06 17.19
#